data_AF-A0AAD5MQY3-F1
#
_entry.id   AF-A0AAD5MQY3-F1
#
_cell.length_a   1.000
_cell.length_b   1.000
_cell.length_c   1.000
_cell.angle_alpha   90.00
_cell.angle_beta   90.00
_cell.angle_gamma   90.00
#
_symmetry.space_group_name_H-M   'P 1'
#
loop_
_entity.id
_entity.type
_entity.pdbx_description
1 polymer ?
#
loop_
_entity_poly.entity_id
_entity_poly.type
_entity_poly.pdbx_seq_one_letter_code
_entity_poly.pdbx_strand_id
1 'polypeptide(L)'
;MVGQLHELFGDADSAMNYTKWFIFALPLMCFNLAATCYAEKSVACCFLLLLFLWLFRNPGFMKGFGALFPKGSYTDSTSAMVVAILLFALPNERPDLFTDKTLEEIKKQSRLMDWPTMQKKFPWNIVLLMGGGFALAAGVKKSGLSVLIGSTLATMHDVPLWVMQIITMLVVMATTNICSNTVTATIFVPIVATMSSCITVIRGLIMQADV
;
A
#
# COMPACT_ATOMS: atom_id res chain seq x y z
N MET A 1 -0.69 23.93 -31.93
CA MET A 1 0.10 22.84 -32.54
C MET A 1 -0.66 21.50 -32.61
N VAL A 2 -2.00 21.49 -32.69
CA VAL A 2 -2.78 20.24 -32.89
C VAL A 2 -3.45 20.21 -34.28
N GLY A 3 -3.66 21.36 -34.92
CA GLY A 3 -4.28 21.45 -36.25
C GLY A 3 -3.40 21.04 -37.44
N GLN A 4 -2.07 21.01 -37.30
CA GLN A 4 -1.14 20.67 -38.41
C GLN A 4 -0.88 19.17 -38.57
N LEU A 5 -1.40 18.32 -37.67
CA LEU A 5 -1.20 16.88 -37.72
C LEU A 5 -2.12 16.19 -38.74
N HIS A 6 -3.28 16.81 -39.02
CA HIS A 6 -4.32 16.25 -39.89
C HIS A 6 -4.07 16.49 -41.39
N GLU A 7 -3.23 17.47 -41.74
CA GLU A 7 -2.81 17.71 -43.14
C GLU A 7 -1.64 16.82 -43.59
N LEU A 8 -0.81 16.34 -42.66
CA LEU A 8 0.38 15.51 -42.96
C LEU A 8 0.07 14.01 -43.04
N PHE A 9 -1.06 13.57 -42.48
CA PHE A 9 -1.49 12.17 -42.47
C PHE A 9 -2.96 12.09 -42.90
N GLY A 10 -3.18 12.20 -44.22
CA GLY A 10 -4.49 11.89 -44.82
C GLY A 10 -4.88 10.43 -44.56
N ASP A 11 -6.10 10.25 -44.05
CA ASP A 11 -6.79 8.97 -43.86
C ASP A 11 -6.08 7.90 -43.01
N ALA A 12 -5.79 8.23 -41.76
CA ALA A 12 -5.42 7.24 -40.75
C ALA A 12 -6.59 6.87 -39.80
N ASP A 13 -7.74 6.46 -40.34
CA ASP A 13 -8.75 5.70 -39.56
C ASP A 13 -8.26 4.30 -39.14
N SER A 14 -7.03 3.95 -39.54
CA SER A 14 -6.23 2.84 -39.06
C SER A 14 -5.20 3.25 -37.99
N ALA A 15 -5.40 4.39 -37.32
CA ALA A 15 -4.56 4.80 -36.19
C ALA A 15 -4.59 3.73 -35.09
N MET A 16 -3.39 3.29 -34.70
CA MET A 16 -3.12 2.30 -33.68
C MET A 16 -3.75 2.73 -32.34
N ASN A 17 -4.96 2.24 -32.07
CA ASN A 17 -5.68 2.55 -30.84
C ASN A 17 -4.97 1.90 -29.63
N TYR A 18 -5.03 2.50 -28.44
CA TYR A 18 -4.35 2.02 -27.23
C TYR A 18 -4.59 0.53 -26.96
N THR A 19 -5.81 0.06 -27.24
CA THR A 19 -6.17 -1.36 -27.10
C THR A 19 -5.42 -2.25 -28.10
N LYS A 20 -5.28 -1.82 -29.37
CA LYS A 20 -4.51 -2.54 -30.39
C LYS A 20 -3.01 -2.51 -30.07
N TRP A 21 -2.49 -1.38 -29.60
CA TRP A 21 -1.11 -1.26 -29.17
C TRP A 21 -0.81 -2.15 -27.95
N PHE A 22 -1.69 -2.17 -26.96
CA PHE A 22 -1.53 -3.01 -25.76
C PHE A 22 -1.60 -4.51 -26.10
N ILE A 23 -2.53 -4.94 -26.96
CA ILE A 23 -2.63 -6.33 -27.41
C ILE A 23 -1.41 -6.74 -28.26
N PHE A 24 -0.80 -5.82 -29.01
CA PHE A 24 0.43 -6.07 -29.75
C PHE A 24 1.68 -6.06 -28.84
N ALA A 25 1.76 -5.11 -27.91
CA ALA A 25 2.93 -4.88 -27.06
C ALA A 25 3.00 -5.85 -25.87
N LEU A 26 1.87 -6.27 -25.31
CA LEU A 26 1.81 -7.12 -24.11
C LEU A 26 2.40 -8.53 -24.34
N PRO A 27 2.12 -9.23 -25.45
CA PRO A 27 2.80 -10.49 -25.78
C PRO A 27 4.31 -10.31 -25.94
N LEU A 28 4.72 -9.20 -26.59
CA LEU A 28 6.13 -8.85 -26.83
C LEU A 28 6.85 -8.47 -25.52
N MET A 29 6.18 -7.77 -24.60
CA MET A 29 6.67 -7.46 -23.26
C MET A 29 6.80 -8.71 -22.41
N CYS A 30 5.79 -9.59 -22.40
CA CYS A 30 5.84 -10.87 -21.69
C CYS A 30 6.93 -11.81 -22.27
N PHE A 31 7.16 -11.77 -23.59
CA PHE A 31 8.22 -12.54 -24.25
C PHE A 31 9.61 -11.99 -23.95
N ASN A 32 9.80 -10.67 -23.94
CA ASN A 32 11.04 -10.05 -23.43
C ASN A 32 11.25 -10.32 -21.94
N LEU A 33 10.16 -10.44 -21.18
CA LEU A 33 10.21 -10.88 -19.78
C LEU A 33 10.65 -12.35 -19.64
N ALA A 34 10.53 -13.18 -20.68
CA ALA A 34 11.04 -14.55 -20.68
C ALA A 34 12.56 -14.62 -20.95
N ALA A 35 13.11 -13.61 -21.63
CA ALA A 35 14.55 -13.39 -21.87
C ALA A 35 15.27 -12.69 -20.69
N THR A 36 14.66 -12.70 -19.51
CA THR A 36 15.18 -12.03 -18.31
C THR A 36 16.27 -12.83 -17.59
N CYS A 37 17.12 -12.09 -16.88
CA CYS A 37 18.16 -12.63 -16.01
C CYS A 37 17.54 -13.51 -14.91
N TYR A 38 18.28 -14.51 -14.40
CA TYR A 38 17.84 -15.36 -13.28
C TYR A 38 17.38 -14.53 -12.07
N ALA A 39 18.02 -13.39 -11.85
CA ALA A 39 17.67 -12.39 -10.85
C ALA A 39 16.21 -11.91 -10.96
N GLU A 40 15.81 -11.48 -12.16
CA GLU A 40 14.50 -10.90 -12.44
C GLU A 40 13.39 -11.96 -12.31
N LYS A 41 13.65 -13.19 -12.76
CA LYS A 41 12.73 -14.33 -12.56
C LYS A 41 12.55 -14.66 -11.08
N SER A 42 13.63 -14.59 -10.30
CA SER A 42 13.60 -14.86 -8.86
C SER A 42 12.84 -13.76 -8.11
N VAL A 43 13.02 -12.49 -8.47
CA VAL A 43 12.22 -11.36 -7.91
C VAL A 43 10.74 -11.48 -8.29
N ALA A 44 10.44 -11.83 -9.55
CA ALA A 44 9.07 -12.06 -10.00
C ALA A 44 8.41 -13.23 -9.25
N CYS A 45 9.16 -14.31 -8.98
CA CYS A 45 8.71 -15.42 -8.15
C CYS A 45 8.39 -14.95 -6.71
N CYS A 46 9.28 -14.18 -6.08
CA CYS A 46 9.03 -13.60 -4.76
C CYS A 46 7.80 -12.68 -4.72
N PHE A 47 7.55 -11.92 -5.79
CA PHE A 47 6.37 -11.08 -5.91
C PHE A 47 5.08 -11.90 -6.04
N LEU A 48 5.08 -12.94 -6.87
CA LEU A 48 3.95 -13.87 -6.99
C LEU A 48 3.70 -14.62 -5.68
N LEU A 49 4.76 -15.02 -4.99
CA LEU A 49 4.71 -15.61 -3.66
C LEU A 49 4.03 -14.65 -2.67
N LEU A 50 4.41 -13.37 -2.67
CA LEU A 50 3.78 -12.35 -1.81
C LEU A 50 2.27 -12.21 -2.09
N LEU A 51 1.88 -12.12 -3.37
CA LEU A 51 0.48 -12.05 -3.77
C LEU A 51 -0.30 -13.30 -3.36
N PHE A 52 0.30 -14.47 -3.54
CA PHE A 52 -0.27 -15.74 -3.10
C PHE A 52 -0.48 -15.74 -1.59
N LEU A 53 0.53 -15.31 -0.81
CA LEU A 53 0.40 -15.18 0.64
C LEU A 53 -0.72 -14.19 1.03
N TRP A 54 -0.89 -13.07 0.34
CA TRP A 54 -1.98 -12.14 0.67
C TRP A 54 -3.36 -12.69 0.33
N LEU A 55 -3.54 -13.27 -0.86
CA LEU A 55 -4.83 -13.77 -1.33
C LEU A 55 -5.30 -15.02 -0.57
N PHE A 56 -4.41 -15.97 -0.33
CA PHE A 56 -4.74 -17.24 0.33
C PHE A 56 -4.76 -17.13 1.87
N ARG A 57 -4.42 -15.95 2.43
CA ARG A 57 -4.45 -15.71 3.88
C ARG A 57 -5.85 -15.85 4.45
N ASN A 58 -6.82 -15.16 3.87
CA ASN A 58 -8.22 -15.25 4.25
C ASN A 58 -9.12 -15.04 3.02
N PRO A 59 -9.22 -16.05 2.15
CA PRO A 59 -9.86 -15.91 0.84
C PRO A 59 -11.40 -15.82 0.91
N GLY A 60 -12.01 -15.94 2.09
CA GLY A 60 -13.46 -15.81 2.29
C GLY A 60 -14.30 -17.02 1.84
N PHE A 61 -13.84 -17.78 0.83
CA PHE A 61 -14.54 -18.96 0.30
C PHE A 61 -14.10 -20.30 0.94
N MET A 62 -12.86 -20.38 1.43
CA MET A 62 -12.31 -21.54 2.15
C MET A 62 -11.53 -21.06 3.38
N LYS A 63 -11.33 -21.94 4.36
CA LYS A 63 -10.40 -21.66 5.47
C LYS A 63 -8.99 -21.49 4.88
N GLY A 64 -8.54 -20.25 4.76
CA GLY A 64 -7.19 -19.92 4.28
C GLY A 64 -6.12 -20.41 5.25
N PHE A 65 -4.85 -20.27 4.88
CA PHE A 65 -3.75 -20.71 5.76
C PHE A 65 -3.70 -19.91 7.09
N GLY A 66 -4.36 -18.75 7.16
CA GLY A 66 -4.54 -18.01 8.42
C GLY A 66 -5.30 -18.82 9.49
N ALA A 67 -6.11 -19.81 9.10
CA ALA A 67 -6.81 -20.68 10.05
C ALA A 67 -5.89 -21.69 10.77
N LEU A 68 -4.66 -21.89 10.27
CA LEU A 68 -3.65 -22.76 10.90
C LEU A 68 -2.91 -22.04 12.05
N PHE A 69 -3.01 -20.72 12.14
CA PHE A 69 -2.30 -19.91 13.12
C PHE A 69 -3.26 -19.38 14.21
N PRO A 70 -2.75 -19.12 15.44
CA PRO A 70 -3.55 -18.46 16.47
C PRO A 70 -4.09 -17.12 16.00
N LYS A 71 -5.32 -16.79 16.42
CA LYS A 71 -5.96 -15.50 16.10
C LYS A 71 -5.09 -14.36 16.61
N GLY A 72 -4.64 -13.49 15.71
CA GLY A 72 -3.80 -12.33 16.01
C GLY A 72 -2.30 -12.49 15.72
N SER A 73 -1.82 -13.67 15.34
CA SER A 73 -0.39 -13.90 15.06
C SER A 73 0.05 -13.61 13.63
N TYR A 74 -0.89 -13.38 12.70
CA TYR A 74 -0.61 -13.18 11.28
C TYR A 74 -1.18 -11.86 10.77
N THR A 75 -0.36 -11.09 10.04
CA THR A 75 -0.74 -9.80 9.44
C THR A 75 -0.19 -9.69 8.02
N ASP A 76 -0.64 -8.68 7.25
CA ASP A 76 -0.06 -8.37 5.93
C ASP A 76 1.43 -8.04 6.01
N SER A 77 1.86 -7.48 7.14
CA SER A 77 3.26 -7.19 7.43
C SER A 77 4.07 -8.47 7.65
N THR A 78 3.48 -9.52 8.23
CA THR A 78 4.16 -10.80 8.47
C THR A 78 4.53 -11.48 7.15
N SER A 79 3.60 -11.54 6.18
CA SER A 79 3.90 -12.10 4.86
C SER A 79 4.92 -11.28 4.10
N ALA A 80 4.80 -9.94 4.14
CA ALA A 80 5.79 -9.05 3.53
C ALA A 80 7.20 -9.24 4.14
N MET A 81 7.30 -9.42 5.45
CA MET A 81 8.58 -9.64 6.13
C MET A 81 9.24 -10.96 5.72
N VAL A 82 8.47 -12.05 5.61
CA VAL A 82 8.98 -13.35 5.17
C VAL A 82 9.58 -13.24 3.76
N VAL A 83 8.87 -12.59 2.84
CA VAL A 83 9.36 -12.39 1.47
C VAL A 83 10.57 -11.45 1.43
N ALA A 84 10.60 -10.41 2.26
CA ALA A 84 11.75 -9.51 2.37
C ALA A 84 13.00 -10.27 2.84
N ILE A 85 12.90 -11.10 3.88
CA ILE A 85 14.01 -11.94 4.35
C ILE A 85 14.45 -12.89 3.24
N LEU A 86 13.50 -13.48 2.49
CA LEU A 86 13.80 -14.36 1.37
C LEU A 86 14.58 -13.63 0.26
N LEU A 87 14.24 -12.37 -0.06
CA LEU A 87 14.99 -11.54 -1.02
C LEU A 87 16.42 -11.24 -0.56
N PHE A 88 16.66 -11.12 0.75
CA PHE A 88 18.00 -10.97 1.32
C PHE A 88 18.77 -12.29 1.45
N ALA A 89 18.09 -13.44 1.39
CA ALA A 89 18.68 -14.77 1.50
C ALA A 89 18.99 -15.40 0.13
N LEU A 90 18.23 -15.08 -0.91
CA LEU A 90 18.39 -15.69 -2.24
C LEU A 90 19.61 -15.13 -2.99
N PRO A 91 20.43 -16.01 -3.62
CA PRO A 91 21.55 -15.61 -4.46
C PRO A 91 21.09 -15.07 -5.82
N ASN A 92 21.80 -14.07 -6.35
CA ASN A 92 21.52 -13.42 -7.64
C ASN A 92 21.82 -14.30 -8.86
N GLU A 93 22.54 -15.39 -8.67
CA GLU A 93 22.95 -16.34 -9.71
C GLU A 93 22.36 -17.73 -9.44
N ARG A 94 22.26 -18.54 -10.50
CA ARG A 94 21.74 -19.90 -10.38
C ARG A 94 22.61 -20.70 -9.39
N PRO A 95 22.01 -21.36 -8.39
CA PRO A 95 22.72 -22.33 -7.59
C PRO A 95 22.99 -23.53 -8.50
N ASP A 96 24.22 -23.67 -8.97
CA ASP A 96 24.66 -24.87 -9.68
C ASP A 96 24.67 -26.03 -8.68
N LEU A 97 23.58 -26.80 -8.64
CA LEU A 97 23.39 -27.95 -7.76
C LEU A 97 24.40 -29.10 -8.00
N PHE A 98 25.20 -29.02 -9.06
CA PHE A 98 26.16 -30.05 -9.50
C PHE A 98 27.62 -29.59 -9.44
N THR A 99 27.89 -28.33 -9.07
CA THR A 99 29.25 -27.79 -8.96
C THR A 99 29.52 -27.50 -7.49
N ASP A 100 30.52 -28.17 -6.93
CA ASP A 100 30.96 -27.98 -5.55
C ASP A 100 31.66 -26.60 -5.43
N LYS A 101 30.88 -25.55 -5.20
CA LYS A 101 31.39 -24.18 -5.05
C LYS A 101 32.07 -24.05 -3.69
N THR A 102 33.27 -23.50 -3.68
CA THR A 102 34.01 -23.25 -2.43
C THR A 102 33.30 -22.19 -1.60
N LEU A 103 33.43 -22.25 -0.27
CA LEU A 103 32.83 -21.31 0.70
C LEU A 103 33.13 -19.83 0.39
N GLU A 104 34.26 -19.56 -0.26
CA GLU A 104 34.69 -18.23 -0.72
C GLU A 104 33.92 -17.75 -1.97
N GLU A 105 33.52 -18.65 -2.88
CA GLU A 105 32.69 -18.30 -4.05
C GLU A 105 31.24 -18.03 -3.64
N ILE A 106 30.72 -18.77 -2.67
CA ILE A 106 29.38 -18.55 -2.08
C ILE A 106 29.34 -17.18 -1.37
N LYS A 107 30.42 -16.77 -0.69
CA LYS A 107 30.53 -15.43 -0.09
C LYS A 107 30.60 -14.30 -1.13
N LYS A 108 31.14 -14.58 -2.32
CA LYS A 108 31.29 -13.59 -3.40
C LYS A 108 30.02 -13.42 -4.23
N GLN A 109 29.06 -14.35 -4.13
CA GLN A 109 27.76 -14.20 -4.80
C GLN A 109 26.99 -13.00 -4.25
N SER A 110 26.67 -12.07 -5.14
CA SER A 110 25.75 -10.98 -4.85
C SER A 110 24.36 -11.56 -4.56
N ARG A 111 23.67 -11.00 -3.56
CA ARG A 111 22.30 -11.41 -3.19
C ARG A 111 21.30 -10.67 -4.06
N LEU A 112 20.04 -11.13 -4.09
CA LEU A 112 18.98 -10.41 -4.81
C LEU A 112 18.78 -8.98 -4.28
N MET A 113 18.95 -8.78 -2.98
CA MET A 113 18.85 -7.48 -2.33
C MET A 113 20.04 -7.25 -1.41
N ASP A 114 20.74 -6.14 -1.63
CA ASP A 114 21.83 -5.68 -0.78
C ASP A 114 21.35 -4.60 0.19
N TRP A 115 21.86 -4.64 1.43
CA TRP A 115 21.47 -3.69 2.48
C TRP A 115 21.75 -2.22 2.11
N PRO A 116 22.92 -1.86 1.53
CA PRO A 116 23.18 -0.47 1.12
C PRO A 116 22.18 0.05 0.09
N THR A 117 21.77 -0.81 -0.85
CA THR A 117 20.78 -0.46 -1.88
C THR A 117 19.39 -0.24 -1.27
N MET A 118 18.97 -1.13 -0.37
CA MET A 118 17.70 -1.01 0.35
C MET A 118 17.69 0.26 1.21
N GLN A 119 18.72 0.49 2.02
CA GLN A 119 18.82 1.66 2.89
C GLN A 119 18.72 2.99 2.11
N LYS A 120 19.35 3.08 0.94
CA LYS A 120 19.34 4.28 0.09
C LYS A 120 18.00 4.50 -0.61
N LYS A 121 17.34 3.45 -1.07
CA LYS A 121 16.10 3.54 -1.86
C LYS A 121 14.82 3.51 -1.00
N PHE A 122 14.90 3.03 0.23
CA PHE A 122 13.75 2.91 1.12
C PHE A 122 13.32 4.29 1.66
N PRO A 123 12.04 4.67 1.55
CA PRO A 123 11.57 6.01 1.92
C PRO A 123 11.35 6.15 3.44
N TRP A 124 12.45 6.25 4.21
CA TRP A 124 12.44 6.39 5.67
C TRP A 124 11.57 7.55 6.18
N ASN A 125 11.52 8.64 5.43
CA ASN A 125 10.72 9.81 5.76
C ASN A 125 9.22 9.47 5.91
N ILE A 126 8.70 8.58 5.06
CA ILE A 126 7.28 8.18 5.09
C ILE A 126 7.01 7.29 6.31
N VAL A 127 7.94 6.39 6.65
CA VAL A 127 7.81 5.52 7.82
C VAL A 127 7.84 6.33 9.11
N LEU A 128 8.77 7.29 9.22
CA LEU A 128 8.85 8.21 10.35
C LEU A 128 7.60 9.10 10.46
N LEU A 129 7.07 9.58 9.33
CA LEU A 129 5.84 10.38 9.30
C LEU A 129 4.63 9.57 9.79
N MET A 130 4.46 8.33 9.32
CA MET A 130 3.39 7.45 9.80
C MET A 130 3.53 7.15 11.31
N GLY A 131 4.75 6.82 11.76
CA GLY A 131 5.03 6.59 13.18
C GLY A 131 4.72 7.80 14.05
N GLY A 132 5.09 9.01 13.59
CA GLY A 132 4.75 10.27 14.24
C GLY A 132 3.24 10.52 14.29
N GLY A 133 2.50 10.21 13.22
CA GLY A 133 1.04 10.30 13.18
C GLY A 133 0.36 9.39 14.20
N PHE A 134 0.82 8.14 14.33
CA PHE A 134 0.30 7.22 15.36
C PHE A 134 0.66 7.66 16.78
N ALA A 135 1.87 8.17 17.00
CA ALA A 135 2.28 8.71 18.29
C ALA A 135 1.43 9.94 18.70
N LEU A 136 1.15 10.85 17.76
CA LEU A 136 0.28 11.99 17.97
C LEU A 136 -1.15 11.53 18.29
N ALA A 137 -1.71 10.60 17.51
CA ALA A 137 -3.04 10.06 17.76
C ALA A 137 -3.16 9.42 19.16
N ALA A 138 -2.15 8.65 19.57
CA ALA A 138 -2.07 8.11 20.92
C ALA A 138 -1.94 9.21 21.99
N GLY A 139 -1.17 10.26 21.72
CA GLY A 139 -1.03 11.43 22.58
C GLY A 139 -2.35 12.18 22.78
N VAL A 140 -3.10 12.44 21.71
CA VAL A 140 -4.42 13.10 21.73
C VAL A 140 -5.47 12.26 22.48
N LYS A 141 -5.36 10.92 22.39
CA LYS A 141 -6.20 10.01 23.17
C LYS A 141 -5.84 10.06 24.65
N LYS A 142 -4.55 9.98 24.99
CA LYS A 142 -4.06 9.96 26.37
C LYS A 142 -4.22 11.29 27.09
N SER A 143 -4.14 12.41 26.38
CA SER A 143 -4.32 13.75 26.94
C SER A 143 -5.78 14.12 27.24
N GLY A 144 -6.75 13.31 26.79
CA GLY A 144 -8.18 13.63 26.89
C GLY A 144 -8.64 14.72 25.92
N LEU A 145 -7.76 15.22 25.05
CA LEU A 145 -8.11 16.25 24.07
C LEU A 145 -9.17 15.76 23.08
N SER A 146 -9.10 14.48 22.69
CA SER A 146 -10.14 13.83 21.88
C SER A 146 -11.54 13.90 22.52
N VAL A 147 -11.62 13.79 23.86
CA VAL A 147 -12.88 13.87 24.60
C VAL A 147 -13.38 15.30 24.67
N LEU A 148 -12.50 16.28 24.92
CA LEU A 148 -12.86 17.71 24.95
C LEU A 148 -13.36 18.22 23.59
N ILE A 149 -12.68 17.84 22.50
CA ILE A 149 -13.13 18.15 21.14
C ILE A 149 -14.46 17.43 20.86
N GLY A 150 -14.55 16.15 21.23
CA GLY A 150 -15.77 15.36 21.08
C GLY A 150 -16.98 15.96 21.80
N SER A 151 -16.82 16.46 23.03
CA SER A 151 -17.89 17.11 23.79
C SER A 151 -18.30 18.45 23.18
N THR A 152 -17.35 19.23 22.66
CA THR A 152 -17.62 20.50 21.99
C THR A 152 -18.37 20.27 20.66
N LEU A 153 -18.03 19.20 19.94
CA LEU A 153 -18.81 18.78 18.76
C LEU A 153 -20.17 18.17 19.13
N ALA A 154 -20.29 17.49 20.27
CA ALA A 154 -21.57 16.96 20.75
C ALA A 154 -22.56 18.09 21.07
N THR A 155 -22.09 19.28 21.47
CA THR A 155 -22.97 20.46 21.61
C THR A 155 -23.52 20.99 20.27
N MET A 156 -23.00 20.54 19.13
CA MET A 156 -23.54 20.80 17.79
C MET A 156 -24.46 19.66 17.29
N HIS A 157 -25.28 19.08 18.18
CA HIS A 157 -26.19 17.96 17.86
C HIS A 157 -27.19 18.30 16.74
N ASP A 158 -27.53 19.57 16.56
CA ASP A 158 -28.50 20.01 15.55
C ASP A 158 -27.96 20.03 14.11
N VAL A 159 -26.64 19.81 13.92
CA VAL A 159 -26.04 19.80 12.58
C VAL A 159 -26.16 18.39 11.99
N PRO A 160 -26.80 18.22 10.82
CA PRO A 160 -26.99 16.91 10.24
C PRO A 160 -25.66 16.33 9.71
N LEU A 161 -25.49 15.01 9.86
CA LEU A 161 -24.27 14.25 9.53
C LEU A 161 -23.73 14.52 8.12
N TRP A 162 -24.60 14.74 7.13
CA TRP A 162 -24.18 15.02 5.75
C TRP A 162 -23.45 16.36 5.61
N VAL A 163 -23.78 17.38 6.42
CA VAL A 163 -23.10 18.68 6.43
C VAL A 163 -21.69 18.52 7.00
N MET A 164 -21.55 17.79 8.11
CA MET A 164 -20.26 17.47 8.73
C MET A 164 -19.33 16.70 7.78
N GLN A 165 -19.89 15.78 6.99
CA GLN A 165 -19.15 15.05 5.96
C GLN A 165 -18.65 15.98 4.86
N ILE A 166 -19.49 16.88 4.35
CA ILE A 166 -19.11 17.84 3.30
C ILE A 166 -17.99 18.77 3.78
N ILE A 167 -18.10 19.29 5.01
CA ILE A 167 -17.07 20.16 5.58
C ILE A 167 -15.75 19.41 5.70
N THR A 168 -15.78 18.18 6.21
CA THR A 168 -14.56 17.35 6.35
C THR A 168 -13.94 17.06 4.98
N MET A 169 -14.75 16.72 3.97
CA MET A 169 -14.28 16.53 2.60
C MET A 169 -13.66 17.80 2.03
N LEU A 170 -14.27 18.97 2.24
CA LEU A 170 -13.76 20.25 1.76
C LEU A 170 -12.39 20.57 2.37
N VAL A 171 -12.24 20.39 3.68
CA VAL A 171 -10.97 20.61 4.39
C VAL A 171 -9.89 19.66 3.87
N VAL A 172 -10.20 18.37 3.70
CA VAL A 172 -9.25 17.38 3.16
C VAL A 172 -8.87 17.72 1.71
N MET A 173 -9.84 18.05 0.85
CA MET A 173 -9.57 18.43 -0.54
C MET A 173 -8.71 19.68 -0.65
N ALA A 174 -9.03 20.73 0.12
CA ALA A 174 -8.22 21.95 0.15
C ALA A 174 -6.78 21.66 0.61
N THR A 175 -6.62 20.82 1.63
CA THR A 175 -5.29 20.44 2.13
C THR A 175 -4.53 19.56 1.14
N THR A 176 -5.22 18.70 0.38
CA THR A 176 -4.64 17.86 -0.68
C THR A 176 -4.06 18.67 -1.84
N ASN A 177 -4.58 19.89 -2.08
CA ASN A 177 -4.06 20.75 -3.15
C ASN A 177 -2.72 21.42 -2.78
N ILE A 178 -2.40 21.47 -1.48
CA ILE A 178 -1.20 22.14 -0.95
C ILE A 178 -0.16 21.11 -0.46
N CYS A 179 -0.62 19.96 0.04
CA CYS A 179 0.22 18.87 0.54
C CYS A 179 0.18 17.63 -0.36
N SER A 180 1.28 16.89 -0.42
CA SER A 180 1.32 15.58 -1.06
C SER A 180 0.25 14.63 -0.51
N ASN A 181 -0.41 13.87 -1.39
CA ASN A 181 -1.46 12.91 -1.05
C ASN A 181 -1.09 11.97 0.11
N THR A 182 0.17 11.56 0.20
CA THR A 182 0.68 10.69 1.27
C THR A 182 0.72 11.40 2.63
N VAL A 183 1.11 12.67 2.65
CA VAL A 183 1.17 13.49 3.88
C VAL A 183 -0.25 13.75 4.38
N THR A 184 -1.14 14.14 3.47
CA THR A 184 -2.55 14.36 3.76
C THR A 184 -3.20 13.10 4.34
N ALA A 185 -3.02 11.93 3.71
CA ALA A 185 -3.55 10.67 4.23
C ALA A 185 -3.02 10.36 5.65
N THR A 186 -1.73 10.58 5.91
CA THR A 186 -1.12 10.29 7.21
C THR A 186 -1.69 11.16 8.34
N ILE A 187 -2.03 12.42 8.05
CA ILE A 187 -2.61 13.35 9.02
C ILE A 187 -4.10 13.08 9.22
N PHE A 188 -4.87 12.95 8.14
CA PHE A 188 -6.33 12.91 8.23
C PHE A 188 -6.91 11.54 8.58
N VAL A 189 -6.27 10.42 8.19
CA VAL A 189 -6.74 9.07 8.53
C VAL A 189 -6.94 8.87 10.05
N PRO A 190 -5.98 9.18 10.94
CA PRO A 190 -6.19 9.04 12.37
C PRO A 190 -7.24 10.02 12.92
N ILE A 191 -7.30 11.24 12.40
CA ILE A 191 -8.29 12.25 12.83
C ILE A 191 -9.71 11.75 12.54
N VAL A 192 -9.98 11.32 11.30
CA VAL A 192 -11.29 10.78 10.90
C VAL A 192 -11.64 9.52 11.67
N ALA A 193 -10.67 8.64 11.94
CA ALA A 193 -10.90 7.43 12.75
C ALA A 193 -11.32 7.77 14.19
N THR A 194 -10.71 8.78 14.82
CA THR A 194 -11.11 9.26 16.15
C THR A 194 -12.48 9.94 16.14
N MET A 195 -12.77 10.77 15.14
CA MET A 195 -14.09 11.42 14.98
C MET A 195 -15.21 10.39 14.77
N SER A 196 -14.98 9.38 13.93
CA SER A 196 -15.93 8.29 13.67
C SER A 196 -16.25 7.51 14.95
N SER A 197 -15.23 7.24 15.78
CA SER A 197 -15.40 6.55 17.06
C SER A 197 -16.26 7.39 18.02
N CYS A 198 -16.02 8.70 18.12
CA CYS A 198 -16.82 9.60 18.95
C CYS A 198 -18.27 9.72 18.48
N ILE A 199 -18.51 9.87 17.18
CA ILE A 199 -19.87 9.93 16.61
C ILE A 199 -20.62 8.61 16.84
N THR A 200 -19.95 7.47 16.70
CA THR A 200 -20.56 6.14 16.95
C THR A 200 -20.94 5.98 18.42
N VAL A 201 -20.09 6.45 19.34
CA VAL A 201 -20.39 6.45 20.79
C VAL A 201 -21.56 7.38 21.09
N ILE A 202 -21.58 8.60 20.55
CA ILE A 202 -22.69 9.56 20.73
C ILE A 202 -24.00 8.98 20.18
N ARG A 203 -23.99 8.39 18.98
CA ARG A 203 -25.15 7.75 18.37
C ARG A 203 -25.64 6.54 19.16
N GLY A 204 -24.72 5.75 19.74
CA GLY A 204 -25.06 4.64 20.63
C GLY A 204 -25.71 5.11 21.93
N LEU A 205 -25.28 6.24 22.48
CA LEU A 205 -25.88 6.83 23.68
C LEU A 205 -27.26 7.43 23.42
N ILE A 206 -27.47 8.11 22.29
CA ILE A 206 -28.79 8.66 21.90
C ILE A 206 -29.80 7.52 21.66
N MET A 207 -29.41 6.45 20.97
CA MET A 207 -30.29 5.29 20.74
C MET A 207 -30.65 4.52 22.02
N GLN A 208 -29.91 4.69 23.11
CA GLN A 208 -30.25 4.14 24.43
C GLN A 208 -31.08 5.09 25.31
N ALA A 209 -31.14 6.38 24.97
CA ALA A 209 -31.95 7.37 25.68
C ALA A 209 -33.39 7.48 25.14
N ASP A 210 -33.65 6.95 23.95
CA ASP A 210 -34.98 6.89 23.30
C ASP A 210 -35.74 5.55 23.58
N VAL A 211 -35.38 4.82 24.64
CA VAL A 211 -36.09 3.62 25.15
C VAL A 211 -36.43 3.83 26.62
#